data_AF-A0A522UAQ5-F1
#
_entry.id   AF-A0A522UAQ5-F1
#
_cell.length_a   1.000
_cell.length_b   1.000
_cell.length_c   1.000
_cell.angle_alpha   90.00
_cell.angle_beta   90.00
_cell.angle_gamma   90.00
#
_symmetry.space_group_name_H-M   'P 1'
#
loop_
_entity.id
_entity.type
_entity.pdbx_description
1 polymer ?
#
loop_
_entity_poly.entity_id
_entity_poly.type
_entity_poly.pdbx_seq_one_letter_code
_entity_poly.pdbx_strand_id
1 'polypeptide(L)'
;MPKDEIEDDDPMELVGVALPDGDQEELARLIVEEFIRMGLSDQELLHLFHDPFYAGPHAILRSRGEEYVRELIARGRQCWGYPRFVTKE
;
A
#
# COMPACT_ATOMS: atom_id res chain seq x y z
N MET A 1 -29.53 -11.18 -10.14
CA MET A 1 -29.02 -9.96 -10.78
C MET A 1 -27.54 -10.21 -11.04
N PRO A 2 -27.05 -10.07 -12.28
CA PRO A 2 -25.61 -10.19 -12.52
C PRO A 2 -24.93 -9.00 -11.83
N LYS A 3 -23.84 -9.26 -11.10
CA LYS A 3 -23.14 -8.27 -10.26
C LYS A 3 -22.00 -7.57 -11.03
N ASP A 4 -22.01 -7.67 -12.36
CA ASP A 4 -20.85 -7.36 -13.20
C ASP A 4 -21.00 -6.03 -13.95
N GLU A 5 -22.09 -5.28 -13.72
CA GLU A 5 -22.23 -3.92 -14.24
C GLU A 5 -21.63 -2.96 -13.21
N ILE A 6 -20.46 -2.41 -13.55
CA ILE A 6 -19.87 -1.27 -12.82
C ILE A 6 -20.74 -0.06 -13.19
N GLU A 7 -21.53 0.42 -12.24
CA GLU A 7 -22.29 1.66 -12.37
C GLU A 7 -21.40 2.81 -11.91
N ASP A 8 -21.04 3.73 -12.83
CA ASP A 8 -20.13 4.86 -12.55
C ASP A 8 -20.58 5.76 -11.38
N ASP A 9 -21.87 5.72 -11.02
CA ASP A 9 -22.47 6.49 -9.93
C ASP A 9 -22.84 5.60 -8.72
N ASP A 10 -22.27 4.40 -8.57
CA ASP A 10 -22.57 3.53 -7.42
C ASP A 10 -22.11 4.20 -6.10
N PRO A 11 -23.02 4.61 -5.21
CA PRO A 11 -22.66 5.24 -3.95
C PRO A 11 -21.93 4.30 -2.98
N MET A 12 -21.95 2.98 -3.23
CA MET A 12 -21.27 1.97 -2.43
C MET A 12 -19.87 1.63 -2.97
N GLU A 13 -19.47 2.20 -4.11
CA GLU A 13 -18.11 2.04 -4.63
C GLU A 13 -17.09 2.68 -3.68
N LEU A 14 -16.02 1.95 -3.37
CA LEU A 14 -14.93 2.49 -2.57
C LEU A 14 -14.06 3.41 -3.44
N VAL A 15 -14.34 4.71 -3.40
CA VAL A 15 -13.54 5.73 -4.10
C VAL A 15 -12.49 6.32 -3.16
N GLY A 16 -11.21 6.06 -3.45
CA GLY A 16 -10.09 6.70 -2.76
C GLY A 16 -9.90 8.15 -3.24
N VAL A 17 -9.91 9.11 -2.32
CA VAL A 17 -9.65 10.53 -2.62
C VAL A 17 -8.40 11.02 -1.90
N ALA A 18 -7.53 11.73 -2.62
CA ALA A 18 -6.40 12.42 -2.01
C ALA A 18 -6.88 13.72 -1.37
N LEU A 19 -6.60 13.91 -0.08
CA LEU A 19 -6.86 15.17 0.60
C LEU A 19 -5.76 16.19 0.25
N PRO A 20 -6.10 17.47 -0.01
CA PRO A 20 -5.13 18.50 -0.38
C PRO A 20 -3.99 18.67 0.63
N ASP A 21 -4.32 18.55 1.92
CA ASP A 21 -3.38 18.70 3.04
C ASP A 21 -2.91 17.35 3.60
N GLY A 22 -3.14 16.26 2.86
CA GLY A 22 -2.72 14.92 3.28
C GLY A 22 -1.21 14.76 3.20
N ASP A 23 -0.61 14.26 4.28
CA ASP A 23 0.81 13.92 4.30
C ASP A 23 1.04 12.58 3.58
N GLN A 24 1.46 12.68 2.31
CA GLN A 24 1.78 11.54 1.46
C GLN A 24 2.94 10.70 2.00
N GLU A 25 3.90 11.31 2.72
CA GLU A 25 5.03 10.58 3.29
C GLU A 25 4.59 9.76 4.51
N GLU A 26 3.75 10.36 5.36
CA GLU A 26 3.16 9.66 6.49
C GLU A 26 2.25 8.51 6.04
N LEU A 27 1.45 8.73 4.99
CA LEU A 27 0.64 7.67 4.38
C LEU A 27 1.53 6.52 3.85
N ALA A 28 2.58 6.85 3.11
CA ALA A 28 3.50 5.85 2.56
C ALA A 28 4.13 5.02 3.69
N ARG A 29 4.57 5.70 4.77
CA ARG A 29 5.15 5.06 5.95
C ARG A 29 4.17 4.10 6.61
N LEU A 30 2.93 4.54 6.86
CA LEU A 30 1.90 3.71 7.48
C LEU A 30 1.59 2.45 6.66
N ILE A 31 1.45 2.59 5.34
CA ILE A 31 1.23 1.47 4.42
C ILE A 31 2.36 0.43 4.57
N VAL A 32 3.62 0.87 4.47
CA VAL A 32 4.78 -0.04 4.59
C VAL A 32 4.80 -0.74 5.95
N GLU A 33 4.59 0.00 7.04
CA GLU A 33 4.59 -0.57 8.39
C GLU A 33 3.49 -1.59 8.61
N GLU A 34 2.27 -1.30 8.14
CA GLU A 34 1.13 -2.20 8.27
C GLU A 34 1.39 -3.52 7.53
N PHE A 35 1.83 -3.45 6.28
CA PHE A 35 2.09 -4.65 5.48
C PHE A 35 3.32 -5.44 5.94
N ILE A 36 4.36 -4.79 6.46
CA ILE A 36 5.46 -5.49 7.14
C ILE A 36 4.91 -6.28 8.32
N ARG A 37 4.04 -5.66 9.13
CA ARG A 37 3.41 -6.28 10.31
C ARG A 37 2.36 -7.34 9.95
N MET A 38 1.92 -7.40 8.70
CA MET A 38 1.11 -8.50 8.15
C MET A 38 1.96 -9.64 7.59
N GLY A 39 3.29 -9.46 7.50
CA GLY A 39 4.22 -10.50 7.06
C GLY A 39 4.59 -10.49 5.59
N LEU A 40 4.24 -9.43 4.86
CA LEU A 40 4.68 -9.28 3.48
C LEU A 40 6.21 -9.16 3.44
N SER A 41 6.81 -9.73 2.41
CA SER A 41 8.22 -9.59 2.03
C SER A 41 8.50 -8.25 1.34
N ASP A 42 9.78 -7.91 1.16
CA ASP A 42 10.17 -6.65 0.51
C ASP A 42 9.78 -6.63 -0.97
N GLN A 43 9.74 -7.80 -1.62
CA GLN A 43 9.29 -7.92 -3.00
C GLN A 43 7.78 -7.74 -3.12
N GLU A 44 6.99 -8.32 -2.20
CA GLU A 44 5.54 -8.13 -2.17
C GLU A 44 5.17 -6.68 -1.84
N LEU A 45 5.89 -6.05 -0.91
CA LEU A 45 5.75 -4.62 -0.64
C LEU A 45 6.03 -3.81 -1.89
N LEU A 46 7.16 -4.03 -2.57
CA LEU A 46 7.48 -3.28 -3.78
C LEU A 46 6.44 -3.51 -4.88
N HIS A 47 5.93 -4.73 -5.04
CA HIS A 47 4.88 -5.05 -6.00
C HIS A 47 3.59 -4.24 -5.75
N LEU A 48 3.20 -4.08 -4.48
CA LEU A 48 2.05 -3.27 -4.08
C LEU A 48 2.16 -1.81 -4.54
N PHE A 49 3.36 -1.25 -4.62
CA PHE A 49 3.60 0.08 -5.17
C PHE A 49 3.60 0.11 -6.72
N HIS A 50 3.96 -0.99 -7.38
CA HIS A 50 3.96 -1.04 -8.85
C HIS A 50 2.59 -1.31 -9.46
N ASP A 51 1.69 -1.97 -8.72
CA ASP A 51 0.37 -2.34 -9.24
C ASP A 51 -0.61 -1.16 -9.19
N PRO A 52 -1.13 -0.69 -10.35
CA PRO A 52 -2.10 0.40 -10.43
C PRO A 52 -3.42 0.13 -9.70
N PHE A 53 -3.74 -1.15 -9.43
CA PHE A 53 -4.89 -1.52 -8.59
C PHE A 53 -4.81 -0.84 -7.21
N TYR A 54 -3.61 -0.69 -6.66
CA TYR A 54 -3.38 0.03 -5.41
C TYR A 54 -3.09 1.52 -5.67
N ALA A 55 -4.14 2.28 -5.99
CA ALA A 55 -4.03 3.68 -6.42
C ALA A 55 -3.16 4.57 -5.50
N GLY A 56 -3.27 4.43 -4.18
CA GLY A 56 -2.48 5.20 -3.21
C GLY A 56 -0.97 4.90 -3.28
N PRO A 57 -0.54 3.65 -3.00
CA PRO A 57 0.85 3.23 -3.20
C PRO A 57 1.40 3.54 -4.59
N HIS A 58 0.60 3.29 -5.63
CA HIS A 58 1.01 3.54 -7.01
C HIS A 58 1.24 5.03 -7.28
N ALA A 59 0.40 5.92 -6.73
CA ALA A 59 0.60 7.36 -6.83
C ALA A 59 1.88 7.82 -6.11
N ILE A 60 2.23 7.21 -4.97
CA ILE A 60 3.49 7.47 -4.26
C ILE A 60 4.68 7.07 -5.11
N LEU A 61 4.67 5.87 -5.70
CA LEU A 61 5.73 5.41 -6.61
C LEU A 61 5.89 6.37 -7.80
N ARG A 62 4.78 6.77 -8.42
CA ARG A 62 4.77 7.67 -9.58
C ARG A 62 5.33 9.06 -9.26
N SER A 63 5.15 9.55 -8.05
CA SER A 63 5.57 10.90 -7.63
C SER A 63 6.99 10.94 -7.04
N ARG A 64 7.42 9.89 -6.35
CA ARG A 64 8.72 9.85 -5.63
C ARG A 64 9.76 8.91 -6.24
N GLY A 65 9.34 7.97 -7.09
CA GLY A 65 10.21 6.99 -7.72
C GLY A 65 10.46 5.73 -6.87
N GLU A 66 11.03 4.72 -7.52
CA GLU A 66 11.25 3.40 -6.92
C GLU A 66 12.30 3.41 -5.82
N GLU A 67 13.37 4.20 -5.96
CA GLU A 67 14.44 4.32 -4.97
C GLU A 67 13.90 4.78 -3.61
N TYR A 68 13.04 5.80 -3.61
CA TYR A 68 12.34 6.27 -2.41
C TYR A 68 11.55 5.15 -1.73
N VAL A 69 10.79 4.37 -2.51
CA VAL A 69 9.98 3.25 -1.97
C VAL A 69 10.88 2.17 -1.35
N ARG A 70 12.02 1.86 -1.98
CA ARG A 70 12.99 0.90 -1.46
C ARG A 70 13.59 1.38 -0.14
N GLU A 71 13.96 2.66 -0.04
CA GLU A 71 14.44 3.26 1.21
C GLU A 71 13.38 3.24 2.31
N LEU A 72 12.13 3.54 1.95
CA LEU A 72 11.00 3.50 2.87
C LEU A 72 10.77 2.09 3.44
N ILE A 73 10.81 1.06 2.59
CA ILE A 73 10.74 -0.35 3.00
C ILE A 73 11.91 -0.69 3.92
N ALA A 74 13.14 -0.31 3.55
CA ALA A 74 14.32 -0.56 4.37
C ALA A 74 14.21 0.09 5.76
N ARG A 75 13.71 1.32 5.85
CA ARG A 75 13.44 2.00 7.13
C ARG A 75 12.37 1.27 7.94
N GLY A 76 11.27 0.86 7.30
CA GLY A 76 10.23 0.05 7.94
C GLY A 76 10.79 -1.26 8.53
N ARG A 77 11.70 -1.93 7.81
CA ARG A 77 12.38 -3.14 8.27
C ARG A 77 13.33 -2.92 9.42
N GLN A 78 13.99 -1.77 9.49
CA GLN A 78 14.80 -1.42 10.66
C GLN A 78 13.92 -1.29 11.92
N CYS A 79 12.69 -0.81 11.78
CA CYS A 79 11.75 -0.66 12.90
C CYS A 79 11.08 -1.98 13.31
N TRP A 80 10.62 -2.78 12.35
CA TRP A 80 9.71 -3.91 12.60
C TRP A 80 10.30 -5.29 12.27
N GLY A 81 11.45 -5.34 11.59
CA GLY A 81 12.10 -6.58 11.17
C GLY A 81 11.27 -7.40 10.18
N TYR A 82 11.41 -8.73 10.27
CA TYR A 82 10.68 -9.71 9.47
C TYR A 82 9.83 -10.57 10.40
N PRO A 83 8.57 -10.18 10.68
CA PRO A 83 7.71 -10.93 11.57
C PRO A 83 7.52 -12.37 11.08
N ARG A 84 7.55 -13.33 12.02
CA ARG A 84 7.33 -14.75 11.72
C ARG A 84 5.98 -15.17 12.28
N PHE A 85 5.02 -15.42 11.39
CA PHE A 85 3.71 -15.95 11.76
C PHE A 85 3.79 -17.47 11.85
N VAL A 86 3.21 -18.03 12.91
CA VAL A 86 3.06 -19.48 13.09
C VAL A 86 1.57 -19.73 13.27
N THR A 87 0.98 -20.49 12.36
CA THR A 87 -0.40 -20.99 12.52
C THR A 87 -0.41 -22.03 13.63
N LYS A 88 -1.23 -21.83 14.66
CA LYS A 88 -1.59 -22.91 15.58
C LYS A 88 -2.73 -23.69 14.94
N GLU A 89 -2.50 -24.96 14.66
CA GLU A 89 -3.53 -25.93 14.25
C GLU A 89 -4.55 -26.17 15.37
#